data_AF-A0A7J4KGD3-F1
#
_entry.id   AF-A0A7J4KGD3-F1
#
_cell.length_a   1.000
_cell.length_b   1.000
_cell.length_c   1.000
_cell.angle_alpha   90.00
_cell.angle_beta   90.00
_cell.angle_gamma   90.00
#
_symmetry.space_group_name_H-M   'P 1'
#
loop_
_entity.id
_entity.type
_entity.pdbx_description
1 polymer ?
#
loop_
_entity_poly.entity_id
_entity_poly.type
_entity_poly.pdbx_seq_one_letter_code
_entity_poly.pdbx_strand_id
1 'polypeptide(L)'
;MAEVKLQQKKEEELIMKTRIPGFDELFSEGGIPRRNSVLVAGGTGTGKSTLCRQICYNLVTQEKHCMYVSFEESIEKIERSMVA
;
A
#
# COMPACT_ATOMS: atom_id res chain seq x y z
N MET A 1 -23.21 -14.39 -17.14
CA MET A 1 -22.86 -14.24 -15.70
C MET A 1 -21.42 -14.65 -15.38
N ALA A 2 -20.90 -15.75 -15.94
CA ALA A 2 -19.52 -16.18 -15.71
C ALA A 2 -18.45 -15.23 -16.33
N GLU A 3 -18.72 -14.67 -17.51
CA GLU A 3 -17.81 -13.74 -18.20
C GLU A 3 -17.63 -12.41 -17.44
N VAL A 4 -18.71 -11.89 -16.85
CA VAL A 4 -18.69 -10.66 -16.03
C VAL A 4 -17.81 -10.85 -14.78
N LYS A 5 -17.87 -12.02 -14.13
CA LYS A 5 -17.02 -12.34 -12.97
C LYS A 5 -15.54 -12.44 -13.33
N LEU A 6 -15.22 -12.89 -14.55
CA LEU A 6 -13.85 -13.00 -15.05
C LEU A 6 -13.25 -11.63 -15.39
N GLN A 7 -14.04 -10.71 -15.93
CA GLN A 7 -13.61 -9.33 -16.21
C GLN A 7 -13.36 -8.54 -14.91
N GLN A 8 -14.27 -8.63 -13.93
CA GLN A 8 -14.10 -8.00 -12.62
C GLN A 8 -12.84 -8.48 -11.89
N LYS A 9 -12.57 -9.79 -11.93
CA LYS A 9 -11.37 -10.37 -11.31
C LYS A 9 -10.06 -9.86 -11.94
N LYS A 10 -10.10 -9.46 -13.21
CA LYS A 10 -8.96 -8.93 -13.97
C LYS A 10 -8.68 -7.46 -13.64
N GLU A 11 -9.72 -6.65 -13.45
CA GLU A 11 -9.62 -5.25 -13.01
C GLU A 11 -9.16 -5.12 -11.56
N GLU A 12 -9.66 -5.96 -10.65
CA GLU A 12 -9.15 -6.04 -9.28
C GLU A 12 -7.67 -6.47 -9.23
N GLU A 13 -7.19 -7.14 -10.28
CA GLU A 13 -5.78 -7.50 -10.42
C GLU A 13 -4.91 -6.36 -10.94
N LEU A 14 -5.48 -5.28 -11.49
CA LEU A 14 -4.76 -4.14 -12.08
C LEU A 14 -4.60 -2.97 -11.11
N ILE A 15 -5.44 -2.86 -10.07
CA ILE A 15 -5.37 -1.81 -9.05
C ILE A 15 -4.95 -2.38 -7.70
N MET A 16 -4.01 -1.71 -7.04
CA MET A 16 -3.60 -2.00 -5.67
C MET A 16 -4.27 -1.01 -4.71
N LYS A 17 -5.16 -1.52 -3.86
CA LYS A 17 -5.80 -0.73 -2.79
C LYS A 17 -4.87 -0.61 -1.59
N THR A 18 -4.62 0.61 -1.13
CA THR A 18 -3.79 0.87 0.06
C THR A 18 -4.50 0.52 1.35
N ARG A 19 -5.84 0.49 1.34
CA ARG A 19 -6.71 0.30 2.52
C ARG A 19 -6.52 1.36 3.59
N ILE A 20 -6.09 2.55 3.19
CA ILE A 20 -6.06 3.72 4.06
C ILE A 20 -7.35 4.50 3.81
N PRO A 21 -8.22 4.68 4.82
CA PRO A 21 -9.48 5.39 4.65
C PRO A 21 -9.27 6.80 4.09
N GLY A 22 -10.01 7.14 3.03
CA GLY A 22 -9.93 8.44 2.38
C GLY A 22 -8.77 8.58 1.38
N PHE A 23 -7.77 7.70 1.39
CA PHE A 23 -6.62 7.79 0.49
C PHE A 23 -6.86 7.10 -0.86
N ASP A 24 -7.47 5.92 -0.85
CA ASP A 24 -7.77 5.18 -2.08
C ASP A 24 -8.76 5.97 -2.96
N GLU A 25 -9.68 6.71 -2.35
CA GLU A 25 -10.68 7.56 -3.02
C GLU A 25 -10.07 8.79 -3.72
N LEU A 26 -8.82 9.16 -3.41
CA LEU A 26 -8.11 10.24 -4.11
C LEU A 26 -7.73 9.84 -5.54
N PHE A 27 -7.67 8.54 -5.82
CA PHE A 27 -7.38 8.01 -7.15
C PHE A 27 -8.69 7.76 -7.90
N SER A 28 -8.76 8.15 -9.17
CA SER A 28 -9.96 7.97 -10.00
C SER A 28 -10.46 6.54 -10.06
N GLU A 29 -9.56 5.56 -9.95
CA GLU A 29 -9.86 4.12 -9.99
C GLU A 29 -9.92 3.47 -8.59
N GLY A 30 -9.83 4.27 -7.52
CA GLY A 30 -9.95 3.78 -6.14
C GLY A 30 -8.71 3.03 -5.63
N GLY A 31 -7.52 3.40 -6.09
CA GLY A 31 -6.23 2.85 -5.64
C GLY A 31 -5.07 3.16 -6.59
N ILE A 32 -3.91 2.58 -6.31
CA ILE A 32 -2.69 2.77 -7.09
C ILE A 32 -2.66 1.75 -8.24
N PRO A 33 -2.52 2.17 -9.52
CA PRO A 33 -2.32 1.22 -10.62
C PRO A 33 -1.10 0.33 -10.40
N ARG A 34 -1.22 -0.98 -10.67
CA ARG A 34 -0.11 -1.92 -10.52
C ARG A 34 0.94 -1.73 -11.60
N ARG A 35 2.13 -2.29 -11.35
CA ARG A 35 3.34 -2.15 -12.20
C ARG A 35 3.78 -0.69 -12.35
N ASN A 36 3.47 0.12 -11.35
CA ASN A 36 3.77 1.54 -11.32
C ASN A 36 4.82 1.84 -10.25
N SER A 37 5.63 2.87 -10.47
CA SER A 37 6.58 3.38 -9.49
C SER A 37 6.02 4.67 -8.89
N VAL A 38 5.83 4.69 -7.57
CA VAL A 38 5.24 5.83 -6.86
C VAL A 38 6.27 6.48 -5.96
N LEU A 39 6.44 7.79 -6.08
CA LEU A 39 7.29 8.60 -5.20
C LEU A 39 6.44 9.25 -4.10
N VAL A 40 6.81 9.02 -2.84
CA VAL A 40 6.24 9.72 -1.69
C VAL A 40 7.26 10.76 -1.20
N ALA A 41 6.95 12.04 -1.39
CA ALA A 41 7.83 13.16 -1.03
C ALA A 41 7.17 14.10 0.00
N GLY A 42 7.99 14.71 0.86
CA GLY A 42 7.55 15.61 1.92
C GLY A 42 8.61 15.84 2.99
N GLY A 43 8.47 16.92 3.77
CA GLY A 43 9.39 17.29 4.84
C GLY A 43 9.50 16.25 5.97
N THR A 44 10.47 16.41 6.88
CA THR A 44 10.61 15.53 8.04
C THR A 44 9.35 15.56 8.91
N GLY A 45 8.94 14.40 9.42
CA GLY A 45 7.75 14.30 10.28
C GLY A 45 6.40 14.32 9.55
N THR A 46 6.34 14.46 8.22
CA THR A 46 5.07 14.46 7.47
C THR A 46 4.43 13.07 7.28
N GLY A 47 4.91 12.05 7.99
CA GLY A 47 4.30 10.71 7.98
C GLY A 47 4.68 9.79 6.80
N LYS A 48 5.72 10.10 6.02
CA LYS A 48 6.13 9.28 4.86
C LYS A 48 6.38 7.80 5.21
N SER A 49 7.23 7.55 6.20
CA SER A 49 7.53 6.18 6.65
C SER A 49 6.28 5.49 7.18
N THR A 50 5.46 6.21 7.96
CA THR A 50 4.18 5.72 8.47
C THR A 50 3.23 5.30 7.35
N LEU A 51 3.11 6.13 6.30
CA LEU A 51 2.30 5.83 5.11
C LEU A 51 2.78 4.53 4.44
N CYS A 52 4.07 4.43 4.11
CA CYS A 52 4.63 3.25 3.46
C CYS A 52 4.46 1.98 4.30
N ARG A 53 4.65 2.10 5.62
CA ARG A 53 4.49 1.02 6.60
C ARG A 53 3.04 0.54 6.68
N GLN A 54 2.09 1.46 6.79
CA GLN A 54 0.67 1.14 6.85
C GLN A 54 0.21 0.43 5.58
N ILE A 55 0.65 0.88 4.41
CA ILE A 55 0.37 0.20 3.14
C ILE A 55 0.92 -1.24 3.16
N CYS A 56 2.18 -1.43 3.58
CA CYS A 56 2.76 -2.78 3.67
C CYS A 56 1.98 -3.68 4.64
N TYR A 57 1.64 -3.18 5.84
CA TYR A 57 0.85 -3.92 6.82
C TYR A 57 -0.52 -4.33 6.26
N ASN A 58 -1.23 -3.38 5.65
CA ASN A 58 -2.55 -3.62 5.04
C ASN A 58 -2.49 -4.64 3.90
N LEU A 59 -1.43 -4.64 3.10
CA LEU A 59 -1.25 -5.60 2.01
C LEU A 59 -0.87 -6.99 2.55
N VAL A 60 0.02 -7.08 3.53
CA VAL A 60 0.44 -8.35 4.15
C VAL A 60 -0.73 -9.04 4.87
N THR A 61 -1.59 -8.29 5.55
CA THR A 61 -2.82 -8.82 6.16
C THR A 61 -3.84 -9.35 5.14
N GLN A 62 -3.67 -9.00 3.86
CA GLN A 62 -4.42 -9.55 2.71
C GLN A 62 -3.63 -10.62 1.95
N GLU A 63 -2.66 -11.25 2.62
CA GLU A 63 -1.80 -12.32 2.09
C GLU A 63 -0.99 -11.89 0.86
N LYS A 64 -0.68 -10.59 0.73
CA LYS A 64 0.21 -10.09 -0.34
C LYS A 64 1.65 -10.06 0.13
N HIS A 65 2.56 -10.48 -0.74
CA HIS A 65 4.00 -10.36 -0.51
C HIS A 65 4.44 -8.90 -0.62
N CYS A 66 5.11 -8.40 0.42
CA CYS A 66 5.66 -7.05 0.49
C CYS A 66 7.13 -7.11 0.90
N MET A 67 7.94 -6.17 0.41
CA MET A 67 9.32 -5.96 0.84
C MET A 67 9.46 -4.50 1.29
N TYR A 68 9.91 -4.31 2.53
CA TYR A 68 10.19 -2.99 3.08
C TYR A 68 11.69 -2.84 3.26
N VAL A 69 12.31 -1.91 2.53
CA VAL A 69 13.74 -1.61 2.63
C VAL A 69 13.91 -0.26 3.31
N SER A 70 14.73 -0.23 4.35
CA SER A 70 15.01 0.97 5.15
C SER A 70 16.51 1.26 5.13
N PHE A 71 16.88 2.52 4.91
CA PHE A 71 18.27 2.99 5.02
C PHE A 71 18.50 3.84 6.28
N GLU A 72 17.43 4.33 6.91
CA GLU A 72 17.50 5.30 8.02
C GLU A 72 17.20 4.68 9.39
N GLU A 73 16.50 3.54 9.42
CA GLU A 73 16.02 2.93 10.66
C GLU A 73 16.31 1.43 10.70
N SER A 74 16.74 0.93 11.87
CA SER A 74 16.98 -0.49 12.12
C SER A 74 15.68 -1.28 12.17
N ILE A 75 15.78 -2.61 12.01
CA ILE A 75 14.64 -3.52 12.03
C ILE A 75 13.88 -3.40 13.35
N GLU A 76 14.58 -3.36 14.48
CA GLU A 76 13.97 -3.30 15.82
C GLU A 76 13.15 -2.02 16.01
N LYS A 77 13.63 -0.89 15.45
CA LYS A 77 12.92 0.38 15.51
C LYS A 77 11.67 0.37 14.63
N ILE A 78 11.75 -0.25 13.46
CA ILE A 78 10.60 -0.44 12.56
C ILE A 78 9.52 -1.29 13.25
N GLU A 79 9.90 -2.44 13.79
CA GLU A 79 8.99 -3.35 14.49
C GLU A 79 8.30 -2.66 15.66
N ARG A 80 9.07 -1.99 16.52
CA ARG A 80 8.50 -1.23 17.66
C ARG A 80 7.47 -0.20 17.20
N SER A 81 7.69 0.46 16.08
CA SER A 81 6.77 1.48 15.56
C SER A 81 5.47 0.92 14.98
N MET A 82 5.40 -0.39 14.72
CA MET A 82 4.24 -1.07 14.13
C MET A 82 3.35 -1.78 15.17
N VAL A 83 3.87 -2.00 16.38
CA VAL A 83 3.20 -2.74 17.46
C VAL A 83 2.51 -1.81 18.48
N ALA A 84 2.84 -0.52 18.44
CA ALA A 84 2.33 0.49 19.36
C ALA A 84 0.96 1.05 18.94
#